data_AF-A0A9Q8UPN4-F1
#
_entry.id   AF-A0A9Q8UPN4-F1
#
_cell.length_a   1.000
_cell.length_b   1.000
_cell.length_c   1.000
_cell.angle_alpha   90.00
_cell.angle_beta   90.00
_cell.angle_gamma   90.00
#
_symmetry.space_group_name_H-M   'P 1'
#
loop_
_entity.id
_entity.type
_entity.pdbx_description
1 polymer ?
#
loop_
_entity_poly.entity_id
_entity_poly.type
_entity_poly.pdbx_seq_one_letter_code
_entity_poly.pdbx_strand_id
1 'polypeptide(L)' 'MPITSKYSDDKIEAILSEVAAVLDKHGAGPELSLMIAGNIATNVLNQNVNASQRKALAEKFAQALLSSIEENTH' A
#
# COMPACT_ATOMS: atom_id res chain seq x y z
N MET A 1 -10.40 13.06 -2.58
CA MET A 1 -9.50 14.16 -3.02
C MET A 1 -8.20 13.53 -3.46
N PRO A 2 -7.62 13.89 -4.62
CA PRO A 2 -6.34 13.34 -5.02
C PRO A 2 -5.30 13.91 -4.07
N ILE A 3 -4.67 13.03 -3.28
CA ILE A 3 -3.43 13.36 -2.61
C ILE A 3 -2.46 13.64 -3.75
N THR A 4 -2.11 14.92 -3.97
CA THR A 4 -1.10 15.30 -4.95
C THR A 4 0.17 14.54 -4.58
N SER A 5 0.46 13.49 -5.35
CA SER A 5 1.58 12.62 -5.06
C SER A 5 2.85 13.44 -5.16
N LYS A 6 3.72 13.32 -4.15
CA LYS A 6 5.06 13.93 -4.20
C LYS A 6 5.98 13.25 -5.22
N TYR A 7 5.51 12.17 -5.86
CA TYR A 7 6.22 11.38 -6.85
C TYR A 7 5.50 11.51 -8.18
N SER A 8 6.25 11.48 -9.30
CA SER A 8 5.63 11.43 -10.62
C SER A 8 4.76 10.18 -10.74
N ASP A 9 3.60 10.34 -11.35
CA ASP A 9 2.64 9.25 -11.55
C ASP A 9 3.31 8.08 -12.27
N ASP A 10 4.13 8.34 -13.28
CA ASP A 10 4.94 7.34 -14.01
C ASP A 10 5.81 6.46 -13.11
N LYS A 11 6.44 7.05 -12.07
CA LYS A 11 7.32 6.29 -11.18
C LYS A 11 6.51 5.38 -10.27
N ILE A 12 5.34 5.83 -9.83
CA ILE A 12 4.44 5.06 -8.99
C ILE A 12 3.87 3.89 -9.79
N GLU A 13 3.39 4.16 -11.01
CA GLU A 13 2.84 3.15 -11.91
C GLU A 13 3.86 2.07 -12.27
N ALA A 14 5.11 2.46 -12.58
CA ALA A 14 6.17 1.51 -12.86
C ALA A 14 6.41 0.56 -11.67
N ILE A 15 6.55 1.11 -10.46
CA ILE A 15 6.79 0.30 -9.25
C ILE A 15 5.59 -0.62 -8.96
N LEU A 16 4.36 -0.11 -9.12
CA LEU A 16 3.15 -0.92 -8.94
C LEU A 16 3.09 -2.08 -9.94
N SER A 17 3.43 -1.83 -11.21
CA SER A 17 3.48 -2.84 -12.26
C SER A 17 4.50 -3.94 -11.94
N GLU A 18 5.70 -3.56 -11.49
CA GLU A 18 6.73 -4.51 -11.09
C GLU A 18 6.30 -5.37 -9.90
N VAL A 19 5.69 -4.76 -8.88
CA VAL A 19 5.17 -5.50 -7.72
C VAL A 19 4.08 -6.48 -8.14
N ALA A 20 3.14 -6.05 -8.99
CA ALA A 20 2.07 -6.91 -9.51
C ALA A 20 2.63 -8.09 -10.32
N ALA A 21 3.62 -7.84 -11.18
CA ALA A 21 4.29 -8.88 -11.96
C ALA A 21 5.01 -9.91 -11.07
N VAL A 22 5.61 -9.49 -9.96
CA VAL A 22 6.22 -10.41 -8.99
C VAL A 22 5.16 -11.26 -8.30
N LEU A 23 4.03 -10.67 -7.88
CA LEU A 23 2.95 -11.42 -7.26
C LEU A 23 2.37 -12.48 -8.22
N ASP A 24 2.13 -12.10 -9.48
CA ASP A 24 1.62 -13.00 -10.53
C ASP A 24 2.61 -14.13 -10.84
N LYS A 25 3.89 -13.81 -11.00
CA LYS A 25 4.97 -14.79 -11.24
C LYS A 25 5.01 -15.88 -10.17
N HIS A 26 4.65 -15.56 -8.93
CA HIS A 26 4.64 -16.50 -7.81
C HIS A 26 3.25 -17.13 -7.55
N GLY A 27 2.25 -16.85 -8.39
CA GLY A 27 0.89 -17.37 -8.23
C GLY A 27 0.22 -16.89 -6.94
N ALA A 28 0.54 -15.67 -6.48
CA ALA A 28 0.04 -15.14 -5.23
C ALA A 28 -1.44 -14.76 -5.35
N GLY A 29 -2.32 -15.61 -4.79
CA GLY A 29 -3.74 -15.29 -4.65
C GLY A 29 -3.99 -14.07 -3.76
N PRO A 30 -5.26 -13.59 -3.66
CA PRO A 30 -5.60 -12.37 -2.93
C PRO A 30 -5.11 -12.34 -1.48
N GLU A 31 -5.26 -13.45 -0.75
CA GLU A 31 -4.83 -13.53 0.66
C GLU A 31 -3.32 -13.37 0.83
N LEU A 32 -2.52 -14.08 0.01
CA LEU A 32 -1.06 -13.99 0.07
C LEU A 32 -0.57 -12.60 -0.36
N SER A 33 -1.18 -12.02 -1.39
CA SER A 33 -0.88 -10.68 -1.86
C SER A 33 -1.15 -9.62 -0.78
N LEU A 34 -2.30 -9.70 -0.09
CA LEU A 34 -2.63 -8.80 1.03
C LEU A 34 -1.69 -9.01 2.22
N MET A 35 -1.32 -10.26 2.53
CA MET A 35 -0.35 -10.56 3.59
C MET A 35 1.03 -9.94 3.28
N ILE A 36 1.50 -10.05 2.04
CA ILE A 36 2.78 -9.45 1.61
C ILE A 36 2.70 -7.92 1.68
N ALA A 37 1.63 -7.31 1.17
CA ALA A 37 1.43 -5.86 1.25
C ALA A 37 1.43 -5.35 2.71
N GLY A 38 0.77 -6.08 3.62
CA GLY A 38 0.79 -5.78 5.05
C GLY A 38 2.19 -5.88 5.67
N ASN A 39 2.98 -6.88 5.28
CA ASN A 39 4.38 -7.02 5.73
C ASN A 39 5.26 -5.88 5.21
N ILE A 40 5.09 -5.47 3.95
CA ILE A 40 5.81 -4.32 3.38
C ILE A 40 5.49 -3.06 4.18
N ALA A 41 4.20 -2.77 4.43
CA ALA A 41 3.79 -1.62 5.22
C ALA A 41 4.35 -1.65 6.65
N THR A 42 4.29 -2.82 7.30
CA THR A 42 4.83 -3.02 8.65
C THR A 42 6.34 -2.77 8.71
N ASN A 43 7.09 -3.26 7.72
CA ASN A 43 8.54 -3.04 7.63
C ASN A 43 8.87 -1.56 7.44
N VAL A 44 8.16 -0.85 6.56
CA VAL A 44 8.34 0.60 6.37
C VAL A 44 8.12 1.36 7.68
N LEU A 45 7.04 1.06 8.41
CA LEU A 45 6.75 1.72 9.69
C LEU A 45 7.82 1.41 10.74
N ASN A 46 8.31 0.18 10.81
CA ASN A 46 9.30 -0.20 11.83
C ASN A 46 10.70 0.33 11.55
N GLN A 47 11.10 0.48 10.28
CA GLN A 47 12.45 0.92 9.91
C GLN A 47 12.56 2.42 9.69
N ASN A 48 11.52 3.05 9.10
CA ASN A 48 11.63 4.41 8.57
C ASN A 48 10.82 5.44 9.37
N VAL A 49 10.15 5.02 10.44
CA VAL A 49 9.27 5.89 11.24
C VAL A 49 9.61 5.78 12.72
N ASN A 50 9.66 6.94 13.39
CA ASN A 50 9.87 7.03 14.83
C ASN A 50 8.78 6.27 15.57
N ALA A 51 9.18 5.53 16.62
CA ALA A 51 8.27 4.65 17.38
C ALA A 51 7.00 5.38 17.87
N SER A 52 7.13 6.63 18.32
CA SER A 52 6.01 7.46 18.78
C SER A 52 4.98 7.81 17.69
N GLN A 53 5.36 7.73 16.42
CA GLN A 53 4.50 8.12 15.28
C GLN A 53 3.93 6.91 14.52
N ARG A 54 4.48 5.71 14.72
CA ARG A 54 4.11 4.50 13.95
C ARG A 54 2.62 4.20 14.00
N LYS A 55 2.03 4.20 15.19
CA LYS A 55 0.61 3.86 15.39
C LYS A 55 -0.30 4.87 14.66
N ALA A 56 -0.07 6.16 14.88
CA ALA A 56 -0.85 7.21 14.23
C ALA A 56 -0.72 7.17 12.69
N LEU A 57 0.45 6.84 12.16
CA LEU A 57 0.65 6.71 10.71
C LEU A 57 -0.01 5.44 10.16
N ALA A 58 0.06 4.32 10.89
CA ALA A 58 -0.64 3.08 10.54
C ALA A 58 -2.16 3.27 10.49
N GLU A 59 -2.73 3.97 11.47
CA GLU A 59 -4.16 4.31 11.51
C GLU A 59 -4.57 5.16 10.30
N LYS A 60 -3.78 6.18 9.95
CA LYS A 60 -4.02 6.99 8.75
C LYS A 60 -3.92 6.18 7.46
N PHE A 61 -2.95 5.28 7.36
CA PHE A 61 -2.81 4.38 6.22
C PHE A 61 -4.01 3.45 6.08
N ALA A 62 -4.47 2.84 7.18
CA ALA A 62 -5.64 1.99 7.20
C ALA A 62 -6.91 2.75 6.78
N GLN A 63 -7.09 3.98 7.28
CA GLN A 63 -8.22 4.82 6.90
C GLN A 63 -8.18 5.19 5.41
N ALA A 64 -7.00 5.53 4.88
CA ALA A 64 -6.84 5.82 3.45
C ALA A 64 -7.15 4.60 2.58
N LEU A 65 -6.71 3.40 3.00
CA LEU A 65 -7.05 2.14 2.33
C LEU A 65 -8.57 1.93 2.31
N LEU A 66 -9.25 2.06 3.46
CA LEU A 66 -10.71 1.93 3.53
C LEU A 66 -11.43 2.95 2.63
N SER A 67 -10.94 4.19 2.56
CA SER A 67 -11.51 5.23 1.69
C SER A 67 -11.20 5.04 0.20
N SER A 68 -10.18 4.23 -0.14
CA SER A 68 -9.83 3.92 -1.53
C SER A 68 -10.60 2.74 -2.10
N ILE A 69 -11.25 1.95 -1.25
CA ILE A 69 -12.15 0.89 -1.68
C ILE A 69 -13.48 1.55 -2.04
N GLU A 70 -13.73 1.72 -3.33
CA GLU A 70 -15.05 2.18 -3.80
C GLU A 70 -16.11 1.13 -3.45
N GLU A 71 -17.19 1.54 -2.77
CA GLU A 71 -18.46 0.85 -2.93
C GLU A 71 -18.91 1.12 -4.36
N ASN A 72 -18.78 0.14 -5.26
CA ASN A 72 -19.53 0.17 -6.51
C ASN A 72 -21.03 0.14 -6.18
N THR A 73 -21.61 1.30 -5.85
CA THR A 73 -23.04 1.56 -5.89
C THR A 73 -23.34 2.36 -7.16
N HIS A 74 -23.25 1.66 -8.30
CA HIS A 74 -23.99 1.96 -9.51
C HIS A 74 -24.46 0.65 -10.16
#